data_AF-A0A1J5UAK2-F1
#
_entry.id   AF-A0A1J5UAK2-F1
#
_cell.length_a   1.000
_cell.length_b   1.000
_cell.length_c   1.000
_cell.angle_alpha   90.00
_cell.angle_beta   90.00
_cell.angle_gamma   90.00
#
_symmetry.space_group_name_H-M   'P 1'
#
loop_
_entity.id
_entity.type
_entity.pdbx_description
1 polymer ?
#
loop_
_entity_poly.entity_id
_entity_poly.type
_entity_poly.pdbx_seq_one_letter_code
_entity_poly.pdbx_strand_id
1 'polypeptide(L)'
;MFGKINTTAVDLSNMGMGGFVINGENAGDRSGASVSSAGDVNGDGLDDLIIGAPAASTDSVNFLGNSYVVFGKANATAIDLSNIAAGTGGFIIRGINAWEFSGTSVSSAGDVNGDGLDDLIVGSHGALTSAGRSFVVFGKKDDTNTVNLSDIISGTGGFVINGENAESQSGWSVSSIDDINGDGLDDLIVGAYLADSNDDDNIGKSYVVFGKKNDTTAVNLSDVASGTGGFVINGENTEDRSGFSVSSAGDVNGDGLDDLIIGAHSANNTGKSYVVFGKANTDAIDLSDIAAGTGGFVINGEGAEDDSSFSVSSAGDVNGDGLDDLIVGAPKADPTGGTNAGKSYVIFGKTSTKSVYLTDISKGEGVAIHVIDFQGDANADKNDTLTGTSADELFVAGLGNDVLRGNGGTDVFNAGAGDDIIIINNDNLAKLSNNTLGSHLLARVDGGGGTDTLKLEGGNLNLDLSNINNGRIQDIEIIDLTGSGNNTLKLNLNDLLDFSSSTNVLKVIGNSGDKIDIELNDNAFVQNSASKTENGINYHIYSNANASTAELWIDQTLEVI
;
A
#
# COMPACT_ATOMS: atom_id res chain seq x y z
N MET A 1 1.93 -4.02 15.37
CA MET A 1 2.09 -4.76 16.65
C MET A 1 1.78 -6.21 16.36
N PHE A 2 2.73 -7.12 16.48
CA PHE A 2 2.67 -8.40 15.76
C PHE A 2 1.61 -9.35 16.35
N GLY A 3 0.64 -9.77 15.53
CA GLY A 3 -0.15 -10.99 15.70
C GLY A 3 -0.89 -11.12 17.04
N LYS A 4 -1.31 -10.01 17.65
CA LYS A 4 -1.96 -10.07 18.97
C LYS A 4 -3.42 -10.54 18.85
N ILE A 5 -3.63 -11.84 19.02
CA ILE A 5 -4.95 -12.49 19.01
C ILE A 5 -5.81 -12.26 20.27
N ASN A 6 -5.36 -11.44 21.23
CA ASN A 6 -6.10 -11.20 22.47
C ASN A 6 -6.29 -9.71 22.76
N THR A 7 -7.38 -9.38 23.44
CA THR A 7 -7.85 -8.01 23.68
C THR A 7 -7.16 -7.30 24.85
N THR A 8 -6.07 -7.85 25.40
CA THR A 8 -5.37 -7.18 26.50
C THR A 8 -4.78 -5.86 26.01
N ALA A 9 -4.82 -4.82 26.84
CA ALA A 9 -4.18 -3.54 26.50
C ALA A 9 -2.67 -3.72 26.29
N VAL A 10 -2.09 -2.85 25.47
CA VAL A 10 -0.66 -2.89 25.15
C VAL A 10 -0.03 -1.72 25.87
N ASP A 11 0.80 -2.05 26.85
CA ASP A 11 1.52 -1.07 27.62
C ASP A 11 2.83 -0.73 26.88
N LEU A 12 2.89 0.44 26.26
CA LEU A 12 4.10 0.90 25.57
C LEU A 12 5.31 1.05 26.52
N SER A 13 5.07 1.18 27.83
CA SER A 13 6.13 1.19 28.83
C SER A 13 6.66 -0.21 29.16
N ASN A 14 5.96 -1.26 28.73
CA ASN A 14 6.31 -2.66 28.95
C ASN A 14 5.80 -3.55 27.81
N MET A 15 6.44 -3.44 26.65
CA MET A 15 6.04 -4.14 25.42
C MET A 15 6.29 -5.67 25.44
N GLY A 16 7.01 -6.18 26.45
CA GLY A 16 7.30 -7.62 26.57
C GLY A 16 7.95 -8.21 25.32
N MET A 17 7.41 -9.32 24.82
CA MET A 17 7.85 -9.96 23.57
C MET A 17 7.10 -9.46 22.31
N GLY A 18 6.16 -8.52 22.44
CA GLY A 18 5.27 -8.09 21.34
C GLY A 18 5.84 -7.01 20.42
N GLY A 19 7.09 -6.59 20.62
CA GLY A 19 7.80 -5.60 19.82
C GLY A 19 9.07 -5.11 20.51
N PHE A 20 9.73 -4.10 19.93
CA PHE A 20 10.94 -3.47 20.49
C PHE A 20 10.86 -1.95 20.43
N VAL A 21 11.70 -1.29 21.23
CA VAL A 21 11.82 0.18 21.26
C VAL A 21 13.03 0.60 20.41
N ILE A 22 12.87 1.72 19.68
CA ILE A 22 13.95 2.39 18.96
C ILE A 22 14.27 3.69 19.69
N ASN A 23 15.48 3.82 20.23
CA ASN A 23 15.94 4.99 20.98
C ASN A 23 16.66 5.97 20.05
N GLY A 24 16.33 7.26 20.17
CA GLY A 24 16.94 8.33 19.37
C GLY A 24 18.47 8.46 19.56
N GLU A 25 19.15 8.95 18.52
CA GLU A 25 20.62 9.12 18.54
C GLU A 25 21.05 10.29 19.44
N ASN A 26 20.59 11.52 19.14
CA ASN A 26 20.98 12.72 19.88
C ASN A 26 19.78 13.46 20.47
N ALA A 27 20.05 14.25 21.52
CA ALA A 27 19.04 15.06 22.18
C ALA A 27 18.56 16.19 21.25
N GLY A 28 17.25 16.26 21.03
CA GLY A 28 16.63 17.33 20.24
C GLY A 28 16.46 17.02 18.76
N ASP A 29 16.98 15.89 18.26
CA ASP A 29 16.84 15.47 16.85
C ASP A 29 15.39 15.20 16.43
N ARG A 30 14.51 14.95 17.41
CA ARG A 30 13.10 14.59 17.21
C ARG A 30 12.94 13.36 16.32
N SER A 31 13.80 12.36 16.47
CA SER A 31 13.62 11.04 15.84
C SER A 31 12.24 10.48 16.21
N GLY A 32 11.51 9.98 15.21
CA GLY A 32 10.13 9.54 15.37
C GLY A 32 9.09 10.63 15.15
N ALA A 33 9.50 11.81 14.63
CA ALA A 33 8.55 12.84 14.18
C ALA A 33 7.70 12.34 12.99
N SER A 34 8.26 11.46 12.16
CA SER A 34 7.58 10.70 11.13
C SER A 34 8.20 9.30 11.10
N VAL A 35 7.36 8.28 10.92
CA VAL A 35 7.75 6.87 10.81
C VAL A 35 6.88 6.20 9.76
N SER A 36 7.44 5.21 9.07
CA SER A 36 6.68 4.34 8.16
C SER A 36 7.30 2.94 8.10
N SER A 37 6.55 1.97 7.56
CA SER A 37 7.18 0.80 6.98
C SER A 37 8.10 1.26 5.85
N ALA A 38 9.25 0.62 5.72
CA ALA A 38 10.15 0.83 4.59
C ALA A 38 10.00 -0.26 3.53
N GLY A 39 9.22 -1.33 3.78
CA GLY A 39 9.27 -2.54 2.99
C GLY A 39 10.61 -3.28 3.15
N ASP A 40 10.88 -4.30 2.35
CA ASP A 40 12.15 -5.06 2.36
C ASP A 40 13.23 -4.35 1.54
N VAL A 41 13.76 -3.25 2.09
CA VAL A 41 14.76 -2.44 1.38
C VAL A 41 16.12 -3.14 1.21
N ASN A 42 16.33 -4.26 1.91
CA ASN A 42 17.61 -4.97 1.97
C ASN A 42 17.54 -6.37 1.34
N GLY A 43 16.35 -6.85 1.00
CA GLY A 43 16.11 -8.12 0.32
C GLY A 43 16.36 -9.34 1.21
N ASP A 44 16.09 -9.25 2.52
CA ASP A 44 16.19 -10.37 3.48
C ASP A 44 14.85 -11.05 3.79
N GLY A 45 13.77 -10.57 3.19
CA GLY A 45 12.40 -11.05 3.34
C GLY A 45 11.71 -10.57 4.61
N LEU A 46 12.25 -9.55 5.29
CA LEU A 46 11.59 -8.88 6.41
C LEU A 46 11.40 -7.40 6.10
N ASP A 47 10.19 -6.89 6.34
CA ASP A 47 9.96 -5.45 6.26
C ASP A 47 10.87 -4.68 7.23
N ASP A 48 11.45 -3.62 6.69
CA ASP A 48 12.29 -2.65 7.37
C ASP A 48 11.46 -1.44 7.83
N LEU A 49 12.10 -0.52 8.56
CA LEU A 49 11.46 0.69 9.08
C LEU A 49 12.24 1.95 8.69
N ILE A 50 11.54 3.03 8.36
CA ILE A 50 12.15 4.35 8.19
C ILE A 50 11.68 5.33 9.27
N ILE A 51 12.62 6.05 9.87
CA ILE A 51 12.38 6.97 10.98
C ILE A 51 12.99 8.34 10.66
N GLY A 52 12.13 9.36 10.57
CA GLY A 52 12.53 10.76 10.38
C GLY A 52 12.97 11.45 11.67
N ALA A 53 14.03 12.24 11.58
CA ALA A 53 14.60 13.06 12.64
C ALA A 53 14.88 14.49 12.10
N PRO A 54 13.83 15.28 11.82
CA PRO A 54 13.94 16.55 11.09
C PRO A 54 14.69 17.65 11.82
N ALA A 55 14.86 17.53 13.14
CA ALA A 55 15.60 18.50 13.92
C ALA A 55 17.08 18.13 14.11
N ALA A 56 17.54 17.03 13.52
CA ALA A 56 18.94 16.62 13.57
C ALA A 56 19.87 17.73 13.07
N SER A 57 20.95 17.93 13.81
CA SER A 57 21.92 19.01 13.60
C SER A 57 23.33 18.50 13.82
N THR A 58 24.31 19.12 13.16
CA THR A 58 25.73 18.98 13.49
C THR A 58 26.22 20.22 14.23
N ASP A 59 27.44 20.19 14.75
CA ASP A 59 28.10 21.36 15.36
C ASP A 59 28.13 22.60 14.43
N SER A 60 28.05 22.40 13.12
CA SER A 60 28.16 23.46 12.10
C SER A 60 26.89 23.71 11.28
N VAL A 61 25.90 22.82 11.34
CA VAL A 61 24.70 22.87 10.48
C VAL A 61 23.47 22.54 11.32
N ASN A 62 22.58 23.52 11.48
CA ASN A 62 21.36 23.37 12.28
C ASN A 62 20.20 22.88 11.41
N PHE A 63 19.41 21.94 11.92
CA PHE A 63 18.17 21.49 11.29
C PHE A 63 18.37 21.01 9.84
N LEU A 64 19.48 20.31 9.57
CA LEU A 64 19.62 19.61 8.28
C LEU A 64 18.62 18.46 8.16
N GLY A 65 18.27 17.86 9.32
CA GLY A 65 17.43 16.67 9.39
C GLY A 65 18.15 15.41 8.93
N ASN A 66 17.81 14.27 9.52
CA ASN A 66 18.30 12.95 9.13
C ASN A 66 17.10 11.99 9.08
N SER A 67 17.28 10.86 8.40
CA SER A 67 16.41 9.70 8.51
C SER A 67 17.23 8.45 8.79
N TYR A 68 16.63 7.46 9.43
CA TYR A 68 17.26 6.19 9.77
C TYR A 68 16.44 5.06 9.19
N VAL A 69 17.12 4.18 8.47
CA VAL A 69 16.56 2.93 7.97
C VAL A 69 17.01 1.85 8.92
N VAL A 70 16.05 1.14 9.50
CA VAL A 70 16.27 0.13 10.53
C VAL A 70 15.80 -1.19 10.00
N PHE A 71 16.72 -2.14 9.88
CA PHE A 71 16.38 -3.43 9.31
C PHE A 71 15.47 -4.25 10.22
N GLY A 72 14.52 -4.95 9.61
CA GLY A 72 13.56 -5.85 10.22
C GLY A 72 14.26 -6.95 11.01
N LYS A 73 13.62 -7.40 12.08
CA LYS A 73 14.15 -8.51 12.89
C LYS A 73 13.08 -9.23 13.70
N ALA A 74 13.29 -10.52 13.89
CA ALA A 74 12.37 -11.38 14.65
C ALA A 74 12.48 -11.25 16.19
N ASN A 75 13.54 -10.61 16.73
CA ASN A 75 13.75 -10.52 18.18
C ASN A 75 13.35 -9.14 18.75
N ALA A 76 12.92 -9.13 20.01
CA ALA A 76 12.43 -7.94 20.71
C ALA A 76 13.53 -7.05 21.32
N THR A 77 14.80 -7.20 20.92
CA THR A 77 15.89 -6.39 21.48
C THR A 77 15.70 -4.91 21.09
N ALA A 78 15.88 -3.98 22.01
CA ALA A 78 15.84 -2.55 21.68
C ALA A 78 16.93 -2.18 20.65
N ILE A 79 16.69 -1.12 19.89
CA ILE A 79 17.62 -0.56 18.91
C ILE A 79 17.98 0.85 19.36
N ASP A 80 19.26 1.20 19.28
CA ASP A 80 19.73 2.58 19.44
C ASP A 80 20.11 3.11 18.06
N LEU A 81 19.57 4.26 17.65
CA LEU A 81 19.85 4.85 16.34
C LEU A 81 21.33 5.21 16.14
N SER A 82 22.10 5.35 17.23
CA SER A 82 23.56 5.47 17.15
C SER A 82 24.25 4.24 16.56
N ASN A 83 23.69 3.03 16.76
CA ASN A 83 24.20 1.81 16.12
C ASN A 83 23.87 1.78 14.63
N ILE A 84 22.68 2.26 14.25
CA ILE A 84 22.26 2.42 12.86
C ILE A 84 23.17 3.42 12.13
N ALA A 85 23.45 4.56 12.76
CA ALA A 85 24.39 5.56 12.26
C ALA A 85 25.83 5.03 12.14
N ALA A 86 26.18 4.02 12.94
CA ALA A 86 27.45 3.30 12.86
C ALA A 86 27.43 2.10 11.88
N GLY A 87 26.31 1.88 11.17
CA GLY A 87 26.16 0.85 10.14
C GLY A 87 25.83 -0.55 10.67
N THR A 88 25.24 -0.66 11.85
CA THR A 88 24.81 -1.95 12.45
C THR A 88 23.29 -2.05 12.48
N GLY A 89 22.72 -2.99 11.72
CA GLY A 89 21.27 -3.26 11.69
C GLY A 89 20.46 -2.24 10.90
N GLY A 90 21.10 -1.55 9.95
CA GLY A 90 20.48 -0.52 9.11
C GLY A 90 21.50 0.55 8.70
N PHE A 91 21.01 1.65 8.13
CA PHE A 91 21.82 2.78 7.71
C PHE A 91 21.15 4.13 7.96
N ILE A 92 21.94 5.20 7.94
CA ILE A 92 21.47 6.58 8.09
C ILE A 92 21.45 7.30 6.74
N ILE A 93 20.40 8.10 6.52
CA ILE A 93 20.24 9.05 5.41
C ILE A 93 20.50 10.45 5.98
N ARG A 94 21.55 11.14 5.51
CA ARG A 94 21.97 12.44 6.03
C ARG A 94 21.48 13.60 5.17
N GLY A 95 20.84 14.57 5.82
CA GLY A 95 20.49 15.86 5.24
C GLY A 95 21.71 16.69 4.83
N ILE A 96 21.45 17.78 4.10
CA ILE A 96 22.50 18.52 3.37
C ILE A 96 22.78 19.87 4.02
N ASN A 97 21.82 20.80 3.96
CA ASN A 97 22.02 22.18 4.40
C ASN A 97 21.19 22.52 5.63
N ALA A 98 21.54 23.63 6.27
CA ALA A 98 20.81 24.11 7.43
C ALA A 98 19.37 24.49 7.05
N TRP A 99 18.42 24.22 7.95
CA TRP A 99 16.99 24.56 7.81
C TRP A 99 16.27 23.85 6.66
N GLU A 100 16.79 22.71 6.18
CA GLU A 100 16.12 21.90 5.16
C GLU A 100 15.14 20.89 5.76
N PHE A 101 15.28 20.55 7.05
CA PHE A 101 14.38 19.67 7.80
C PHE A 101 14.12 18.34 7.10
N SER A 102 15.16 17.69 6.56
CA SER A 102 15.01 16.37 5.94
C SER A 102 14.48 15.34 6.94
N GLY A 103 13.54 14.50 6.52
CA GLY A 103 12.88 13.54 7.40
C GLY A 103 11.70 14.13 8.17
N THR A 104 11.17 15.30 7.76
CA THR A 104 9.88 15.81 8.27
C THR A 104 8.75 14.85 7.95
N SER A 105 8.78 14.23 6.77
CA SER A 105 7.89 13.14 6.36
C SER A 105 8.74 12.07 5.66
N VAL A 106 8.50 10.80 6.01
CA VAL A 106 9.15 9.63 5.42
C VAL A 106 8.10 8.57 5.09
N SER A 107 8.35 7.79 4.05
CA SER A 107 7.55 6.63 3.67
C SER A 107 8.41 5.60 2.94
N SER A 108 7.98 4.33 2.90
CA SER A 108 8.33 3.47 1.77
C SER A 108 7.91 4.17 0.47
N ALA A 109 8.71 4.00 -0.56
CA ALA A 109 8.40 4.39 -1.92
C ALA A 109 7.88 3.18 -2.73
N GLY A 110 8.01 1.95 -2.21
CA GLY A 110 7.84 0.74 -3.02
C GLY A 110 8.99 0.53 -3.99
N ASP A 111 8.91 -0.42 -4.94
CA ASP A 111 9.90 -0.62 -5.98
C ASP A 111 9.69 0.36 -7.16
N VAL A 112 10.08 1.62 -6.95
CA VAL A 112 9.91 2.66 -7.97
C VAL A 112 10.90 2.52 -9.13
N ASN A 113 11.87 1.61 -9.02
CA ASN A 113 12.98 1.48 -9.97
C ASN A 113 12.99 0.13 -10.73
N GLY A 114 12.17 -0.82 -10.28
CA GLY A 114 11.96 -2.13 -10.87
C GLY A 114 13.11 -3.11 -10.60
N ASP A 115 13.80 -3.01 -9.46
CA ASP A 115 14.89 -3.92 -9.06
C ASP A 115 14.50 -4.98 -8.02
N GLY A 116 13.24 -4.98 -7.58
CA GLY A 116 12.65 -5.93 -6.64
C GLY A 116 13.03 -5.67 -5.19
N LEU A 117 13.56 -4.50 -4.86
CA LEU A 117 13.74 -4.03 -3.49
C LEU A 117 12.82 -2.83 -3.26
N ASP A 118 12.28 -2.71 -2.05
CA ASP A 118 11.55 -1.51 -1.68
C ASP A 118 12.50 -0.31 -1.60
N ASP A 119 12.05 0.82 -2.14
CA ASP A 119 12.74 2.11 -2.09
C ASP A 119 12.12 3.00 -1.00
N LEU A 120 12.71 4.19 -0.81
CA LEU A 120 12.33 5.11 0.27
C LEU A 120 12.09 6.52 -0.26
N ILE A 121 11.11 7.23 0.28
CA ILE A 121 10.92 8.66 0.03
C ILE A 121 11.09 9.50 1.31
N VAL A 122 11.89 10.56 1.21
CA VAL A 122 12.21 11.47 2.33
C VAL A 122 11.91 12.92 1.94
N GLY A 123 10.98 13.54 2.65
CA GLY A 123 10.60 14.95 2.49
C GLY A 123 11.56 15.93 3.18
N SER A 124 11.83 17.05 2.52
CA SER A 124 12.71 18.13 2.96
C SER A 124 12.15 19.49 2.52
N HIS A 125 11.06 19.89 3.16
CA HIS A 125 10.27 21.05 2.75
C HIS A 125 10.97 22.40 2.87
N GLY A 126 12.05 22.51 3.66
CA GLY A 126 12.82 23.76 3.80
C GLY A 126 13.83 24.02 2.68
N ALA A 127 14.09 23.03 1.82
CA ALA A 127 15.07 23.15 0.75
C ALA A 127 14.67 24.19 -0.31
N LEU A 128 15.66 24.71 -1.04
CA LEU A 128 15.46 25.60 -2.20
C LEU A 128 14.60 26.85 -1.89
N THR A 129 14.89 27.58 -0.81
CA THR A 129 14.06 28.72 -0.35
C THR A 129 12.62 28.29 -0.09
N SER A 130 12.47 27.17 0.62
CA SER A 130 11.18 26.55 0.94
C SER A 130 10.34 26.18 -0.28
N ALA A 131 10.91 26.11 -1.49
CA ALA A 131 10.25 25.38 -2.58
C ALA A 131 10.05 23.92 -2.20
N GLY A 132 11.01 23.39 -1.44
CA GLY A 132 11.03 22.04 -0.94
C GLY A 132 11.74 21.07 -1.88
N ARG A 133 12.10 19.92 -1.32
CA ARG A 133 12.60 18.75 -2.04
C ARG A 133 12.02 17.49 -1.42
N SER A 134 11.90 16.46 -2.25
CA SER A 134 11.79 15.08 -1.79
C SER A 134 12.94 14.28 -2.40
N PHE A 135 13.39 13.25 -1.70
CA PHE A 135 14.47 12.38 -2.13
C PHE A 135 13.97 10.96 -2.18
N VAL A 136 14.09 10.34 -3.35
CA VAL A 136 13.91 8.91 -3.51
C VAL A 136 15.27 8.27 -3.30
N VAL A 137 15.36 7.34 -2.36
CA VAL A 137 16.57 6.60 -2.02
C VAL A 137 16.30 5.14 -2.32
N PHE A 138 17.08 4.56 -3.22
CA PHE A 138 16.87 3.18 -3.62
C PHE A 138 17.25 2.19 -2.52
N GLY A 139 16.51 1.09 -2.45
CA GLY A 139 16.83 -0.10 -1.69
C GLY A 139 18.23 -0.60 -2.05
N LYS A 140 18.86 -1.30 -1.11
CA LYS A 140 20.20 -1.84 -1.31
C LYS A 140 20.44 -3.11 -0.52
N LYS A 141 20.76 -4.16 -1.27
CA LYS A 141 21.01 -5.48 -0.71
C LYS A 141 22.21 -5.51 0.24
N ASP A 142 21.96 -5.87 1.50
CA ASP A 142 22.97 -6.11 2.53
C ASP A 142 24.00 -4.96 2.75
N ASP A 143 23.67 -3.72 2.38
CA ASP A 143 24.59 -2.57 2.50
C ASP A 143 24.14 -1.59 3.59
N THR A 144 24.99 -1.38 4.60
CA THR A 144 24.73 -0.45 5.71
C THR A 144 25.46 0.88 5.60
N ASN A 145 26.11 1.17 4.46
CA ASN A 145 26.80 2.45 4.26
C ASN A 145 25.84 3.65 4.39
N THR A 146 26.32 4.75 4.96
CA THR A 146 25.57 6.01 5.00
C THR A 146 25.20 6.50 3.60
N VAL A 147 23.95 6.94 3.44
CA VAL A 147 23.49 7.67 2.26
C VAL A 147 23.54 9.16 2.56
N ASN A 148 24.25 9.95 1.76
CA ASN A 148 24.16 11.41 1.84
C ASN A 148 23.21 11.91 0.76
N LEU A 149 22.28 12.78 1.11
CA LEU A 149 21.32 13.28 0.11
C LEU A 149 21.97 14.11 -1.01
N SER A 150 23.22 14.56 -0.83
CA SER A 150 24.03 15.14 -1.92
C SER A 150 24.37 14.14 -3.03
N ASP A 151 24.49 12.86 -2.68
CA ASP A 151 24.79 11.78 -3.62
C ASP A 151 23.53 11.47 -4.46
N ILE A 152 22.35 11.51 -3.83
CA ILE A 152 21.04 11.41 -4.50
C ILE A 152 20.82 12.57 -5.49
N ILE A 153 21.17 13.80 -5.12
CA ILE A 153 21.14 14.95 -6.06
C ILE A 153 22.05 14.71 -7.27
N SER A 154 23.15 13.99 -7.06
CA SER A 154 24.11 13.64 -8.10
C SER A 154 23.71 12.38 -8.88
N GLY A 155 22.54 11.79 -8.60
CA GLY A 155 21.98 10.61 -9.27
C GLY A 155 22.61 9.29 -8.84
N THR A 156 23.20 9.22 -7.63
CA THR A 156 23.80 8.00 -7.07
C THR A 156 22.90 7.44 -5.98
N GLY A 157 22.37 6.23 -6.19
CA GLY A 157 21.53 5.53 -5.19
C GLY A 157 20.10 6.06 -5.07
N GLY A 158 19.60 6.75 -6.11
CA GLY A 158 18.25 7.32 -6.15
C GLY A 158 18.19 8.60 -6.97
N PHE A 159 17.09 9.34 -6.86
CA PHE A 159 16.89 10.63 -7.53
C PHE A 159 16.21 11.67 -6.63
N VAL A 160 16.39 12.94 -6.98
CA VAL A 160 15.78 14.07 -6.26
C VAL A 160 14.56 14.62 -7.02
N ILE A 161 13.53 14.99 -6.26
CA ILE A 161 12.34 15.70 -6.74
C ILE A 161 12.44 17.15 -6.24
N ASN A 162 12.59 18.11 -7.14
CA ASN A 162 12.70 19.53 -6.81
C ASN A 162 11.34 20.23 -6.87
N GLY A 163 11.03 21.00 -5.82
CA GLY A 163 9.81 21.81 -5.74
C GLY A 163 9.63 22.79 -6.90
N GLU A 164 8.37 23.07 -7.25
CA GLU A 164 8.02 23.91 -8.41
C GLU A 164 8.36 25.39 -8.19
N ASN A 165 7.83 25.98 -7.10
CA ASN A 165 7.96 27.41 -6.79
C ASN A 165 8.50 27.60 -5.38
N ALA A 166 9.18 28.72 -5.12
CA ALA A 166 9.62 29.09 -3.77
C ALA A 166 8.44 29.13 -2.78
N GLU A 167 8.74 28.86 -1.51
CA GLU A 167 7.77 28.90 -0.39
C GLU A 167 6.59 27.90 -0.45
N SER A 168 6.48 27.09 -1.50
CA SER A 168 5.41 26.08 -1.67
C SER A 168 5.44 24.92 -0.65
N GLN A 169 6.58 24.71 0.02
CA GLN A 169 6.81 23.63 0.99
C GLN A 169 6.53 22.22 0.45
N SER A 170 6.93 21.92 -0.78
CA SER A 170 6.85 20.55 -1.30
C SER A 170 7.68 19.58 -0.46
N GLY A 171 7.20 18.35 -0.29
CA GLY A 171 7.84 17.37 0.60
C GLY A 171 7.51 17.60 2.09
N TRP A 172 6.46 18.38 2.38
CA TRP A 172 5.89 18.45 3.73
C TRP A 172 5.23 17.14 4.13
N SER A 173 4.52 16.51 3.20
CA SER A 173 3.95 15.17 3.30
C SER A 173 4.32 14.39 2.03
N VAL A 174 4.77 13.15 2.19
CA VAL A 174 5.10 12.22 1.10
C VAL A 174 4.51 10.83 1.39
N SER A 175 4.18 10.08 0.34
CA SER A 175 3.74 8.69 0.44
C SER A 175 4.03 7.96 -0.88
N SER A 176 4.17 6.63 -0.83
CA SER A 176 3.94 5.78 -2.00
C SER A 176 2.44 5.74 -2.31
N ILE A 177 2.10 5.49 -3.57
CA ILE A 177 0.74 5.26 -4.08
C ILE A 177 0.68 4.02 -5.00
N ASP A 178 1.59 3.07 -4.77
CA ASP A 178 1.72 1.83 -5.57
C ASP A 178 1.75 2.17 -7.08
N ASP A 179 1.36 1.26 -7.96
CA ASP A 179 1.29 1.48 -9.39
C ASP A 179 -0.03 2.15 -9.83
N ILE A 180 -0.16 3.47 -9.60
CA ILE A 180 -1.38 4.23 -9.98
C ILE A 180 -1.62 4.26 -11.50
N ASN A 181 -0.59 3.94 -12.30
CA ASN A 181 -0.62 4.11 -13.76
C ASN A 181 -0.65 2.78 -14.55
N GLY A 182 -0.41 1.65 -13.88
CA GLY A 182 -0.44 0.30 -14.44
C GLY A 182 0.83 -0.08 -15.24
N ASP A 183 1.99 0.50 -14.95
CA ASP A 183 3.27 0.19 -15.63
C ASP A 183 4.20 -0.77 -14.88
N GLY A 184 3.76 -1.26 -13.72
CA GLY A 184 4.45 -2.22 -12.86
C GLY A 184 5.60 -1.61 -12.05
N LEU A 185 5.58 -0.29 -11.84
CA LEU A 185 6.48 0.41 -10.92
C LEU A 185 5.65 1.20 -9.92
N ASP A 186 6.15 1.28 -8.69
CA ASP A 186 5.50 2.11 -7.69
C ASP A 186 5.68 3.60 -7.98
N ASP A 187 4.62 4.35 -7.71
CA ASP A 187 4.49 5.78 -7.93
C ASP A 187 4.42 6.53 -6.59
N LEU A 188 4.58 7.85 -6.65
CA LEU A 188 4.80 8.68 -5.47
C LEU A 188 3.86 9.87 -5.43
N ILE A 189 3.40 10.26 -4.24
CA ILE A 189 2.70 11.52 -4.02
C ILE A 189 3.49 12.46 -3.12
N VAL A 190 3.57 13.73 -3.55
CA VAL A 190 4.26 14.81 -2.83
C VAL A 190 3.30 15.97 -2.59
N GLY A 191 3.04 16.29 -1.32
CA GLY A 191 2.22 17.43 -0.91
C GLY A 191 3.02 18.73 -0.82
N ALA A 192 2.44 19.83 -1.33
CA ALA A 192 2.95 21.19 -1.29
C ALA A 192 1.84 22.15 -0.86
N TYR A 193 1.54 22.17 0.44
CA TYR A 193 0.33 22.80 0.97
C TYR A 193 0.30 24.33 0.95
N LEU A 194 1.46 24.97 0.71
CA LEU A 194 1.56 26.43 0.50
C LEU A 194 1.83 26.76 -0.97
N ALA A 195 1.65 25.81 -1.89
CA ALA A 195 1.79 26.11 -3.32
C ALA A 195 0.71 27.10 -3.76
N ASP A 196 1.14 28.18 -4.39
CA ASP A 196 0.28 29.25 -4.88
C ASP A 196 -0.08 29.09 -6.36
N SER A 197 -1.22 29.67 -6.74
CA SER A 197 -1.61 29.90 -8.12
C SER A 197 -1.64 31.40 -8.42
N ASN A 198 -0.58 31.94 -9.03
CA ASN A 198 -0.44 33.30 -9.61
C ASN A 198 -0.80 34.55 -8.76
N ASP A 199 -1.45 34.44 -7.59
CA ASP A 199 -1.97 35.55 -6.77
C ASP A 199 -1.76 35.37 -5.23
N ASP A 200 -0.83 34.52 -4.77
CA ASP A 200 -0.49 34.25 -3.34
C ASP A 200 -1.67 33.73 -2.46
N ASP A 201 -2.33 32.67 -2.89
CA ASP A 201 -3.59 32.21 -2.31
C ASP A 201 -3.52 30.94 -1.44
N ASN A 202 -2.35 30.36 -1.12
CA ASN A 202 -2.20 29.16 -0.27
C ASN A 202 -3.23 28.03 -0.56
N ILE A 203 -3.57 27.87 -1.84
CA ILE A 203 -4.56 26.89 -2.32
C ILE A 203 -4.05 25.45 -2.14
N GLY A 204 -2.72 25.30 -2.22
CA GLY A 204 -2.02 24.03 -2.11
C GLY A 204 -2.06 23.23 -3.41
N LYS A 205 -1.07 22.36 -3.56
CA LYS A 205 -0.98 21.38 -4.66
C LYS A 205 -0.47 20.06 -4.12
N SER A 206 -0.80 18.99 -4.83
CA SER A 206 -0.12 17.70 -4.70
C SER A 206 0.37 17.25 -6.06
N TYR A 207 1.43 16.44 -6.09
CA TYR A 207 2.03 15.97 -7.32
C TYR A 207 2.18 14.47 -7.26
N VAL A 208 1.63 13.79 -8.26
CA VAL A 208 1.91 12.39 -8.52
C VAL A 208 3.13 12.32 -9.42
N VAL A 209 4.15 11.59 -8.98
CA VAL A 209 5.42 11.40 -9.69
C VAL A 209 5.55 9.92 -10.00
N PHE A 210 5.70 9.59 -11.28
CA PHE A 210 5.78 8.20 -11.69
C PHE A 210 7.14 7.58 -11.40
N GLY A 211 7.13 6.28 -11.16
CA GLY A 211 8.29 5.40 -11.07
C GLY A 211 9.20 5.51 -12.30
N LYS A 212 10.47 5.14 -12.10
CA LYS A 212 11.53 5.31 -13.10
C LYS A 212 12.43 4.09 -13.16
N LYS A 213 12.19 3.22 -14.13
CA LYS A 213 13.04 2.05 -14.37
C LYS A 213 14.48 2.45 -14.68
N ASN A 214 15.40 2.15 -13.76
CA ASN A 214 16.84 2.39 -13.91
C ASN A 214 17.23 3.84 -14.32
N ASP A 215 16.45 4.85 -13.93
CA ASP A 215 16.71 6.25 -14.25
C ASP A 215 16.79 7.13 -12.99
N THR A 216 17.97 7.67 -12.74
CA THR A 216 18.26 8.54 -11.58
C THR A 216 18.19 10.04 -11.90
N THR A 217 17.66 10.42 -13.07
CA THR A 217 17.51 11.83 -13.44
C THR A 217 16.59 12.56 -12.46
N ALA A 218 17.02 13.75 -12.05
CA ALA A 218 16.22 14.62 -11.18
C ALA A 218 14.86 14.94 -11.82
N VAL A 219 13.81 14.93 -11.01
CA VAL A 219 12.46 15.36 -11.38
C VAL A 219 12.27 16.79 -10.91
N ASN A 220 11.67 17.64 -11.75
CA ASN A 220 11.19 18.95 -11.32
C ASN A 220 9.66 18.93 -11.32
N LEU A 221 9.04 19.37 -10.23
CA LEU A 221 7.59 19.39 -10.12
C LEU A 221 6.91 20.31 -11.15
N SER A 222 7.65 21.25 -11.76
CA SER A 222 7.19 22.02 -12.92
C SER A 222 6.97 21.18 -14.18
N ASP A 223 7.78 20.12 -14.37
CA ASP A 223 7.67 19.20 -15.51
C ASP A 223 6.49 18.25 -15.27
N VAL A 224 6.33 17.78 -14.03
CA VAL A 224 5.16 16.98 -13.57
C VAL A 224 3.87 17.77 -13.73
N ALA A 225 3.86 19.06 -13.35
CA ALA A 225 2.72 19.95 -13.57
C ALA A 225 2.38 20.17 -15.05
N SER A 226 3.36 19.95 -15.93
CA SER A 226 3.19 20.00 -17.38
C SER A 226 2.87 18.63 -18.00
N GLY A 227 2.62 17.60 -17.18
CA GLY A 227 2.25 16.24 -17.59
C GLY A 227 3.42 15.34 -17.98
N THR A 228 4.65 15.67 -17.56
CA THR A 228 5.84 14.85 -17.83
C THR A 228 6.27 14.08 -16.57
N GLY A 229 6.25 12.75 -16.64
CA GLY A 229 6.66 11.88 -15.52
C GLY A 229 5.69 11.89 -14.34
N GLY A 230 4.41 12.15 -14.60
CA GLY A 230 3.35 12.24 -13.59
C GLY A 230 2.36 13.36 -13.91
N PHE A 231 1.58 13.76 -12.90
CA PHE A 231 0.58 14.83 -13.03
C PHE A 231 0.41 15.63 -11.73
N VAL A 232 -0.12 16.84 -11.86
CA VAL A 232 -0.43 17.72 -10.71
C VAL A 232 -1.91 17.65 -10.34
N ILE A 233 -2.16 17.81 -9.05
CA ILE A 233 -3.49 17.95 -8.44
C ILE A 233 -3.57 19.34 -7.82
N ASN A 234 -4.36 20.22 -8.42
CA ASN A 234 -4.50 21.61 -7.99
C ASN A 234 -5.59 21.74 -6.91
N GLY A 235 -5.31 22.51 -5.86
CA GLY A 235 -6.27 22.76 -4.79
C GLY A 235 -7.58 23.42 -5.26
N GLU A 236 -8.62 23.35 -4.41
CA GLU A 236 -9.97 23.84 -4.77
C GLU A 236 -10.13 25.34 -4.54
N ASN A 237 -9.85 25.84 -3.33
CA ASN A 237 -10.01 27.25 -2.97
C ASN A 237 -8.78 27.82 -2.25
N THR A 238 -8.64 29.15 -2.32
CA THR A 238 -7.72 29.96 -1.52
C THR A 238 -7.77 29.57 -0.04
N GLU A 239 -6.60 29.45 0.58
CA GLU A 239 -6.37 29.07 1.99
C GLU A 239 -6.81 27.66 2.40
N ASP A 240 -7.31 26.82 1.49
CA ASP A 240 -7.68 25.43 1.80
C ASP A 240 -6.46 24.59 2.22
N ARG A 241 -5.26 24.96 1.72
CA ARG A 241 -3.97 24.30 2.02
C ARG A 241 -4.01 22.80 1.73
N SER A 242 -4.54 22.44 0.57
CA SER A 242 -4.57 21.04 0.11
C SER A 242 -3.15 20.48 -0.04
N GLY A 243 -2.95 19.19 0.21
CA GLY A 243 -1.62 18.58 0.23
C GLY A 243 -0.88 18.74 1.56
N PHE A 244 -1.58 19.13 2.63
CA PHE A 244 -1.03 19.17 3.99
C PHE A 244 -0.73 17.76 4.53
N SER A 245 -1.59 16.80 4.19
CA SER A 245 -1.40 15.37 4.43
C SER A 245 -1.79 14.65 3.14
N VAL A 246 -0.96 13.73 2.68
CA VAL A 246 -1.23 12.90 1.50
C VAL A 246 -0.91 11.45 1.83
N SER A 247 -1.64 10.51 1.23
CA SER A 247 -1.43 9.07 1.38
C SER A 247 -2.02 8.31 0.18
N SER A 248 -1.53 7.09 -0.08
CA SER A 248 -2.34 6.11 -0.81
C SER A 248 -3.66 5.90 -0.07
N ALA A 249 -4.71 5.67 -0.84
CA ALA A 249 -6.01 5.24 -0.36
C ALA A 249 -6.25 3.73 -0.59
N GLY A 250 -5.41 3.05 -1.39
CA GLY A 250 -5.71 1.74 -1.96
C GLY A 250 -6.80 1.83 -3.04
N ASP A 251 -7.35 0.70 -3.49
CA ASP A 251 -8.44 0.67 -4.49
C ASP A 251 -9.80 0.87 -3.80
N VAL A 252 -10.10 2.12 -3.42
CA VAL A 252 -11.33 2.43 -2.68
C VAL A 252 -12.58 2.38 -3.55
N ASN A 253 -12.42 2.30 -4.86
CA ASN A 253 -13.52 2.33 -5.82
C ASN A 253 -13.69 1.00 -6.58
N GLY A 254 -12.71 0.10 -6.49
CA GLY A 254 -12.73 -1.24 -7.04
C GLY A 254 -12.39 -1.32 -8.52
N ASP A 255 -11.79 -0.28 -9.11
CA ASP A 255 -11.48 -0.23 -10.55
C ASP A 255 -10.11 -0.80 -10.92
N GLY A 256 -9.32 -1.23 -9.93
CA GLY A 256 -8.03 -1.86 -10.11
C GLY A 256 -6.85 -0.92 -10.19
N LEU A 257 -7.07 0.37 -9.97
CA LEU A 257 -6.00 1.34 -9.80
C LEU A 257 -6.02 1.85 -8.37
N ASP A 258 -4.84 2.06 -7.81
CA ASP A 258 -4.72 2.67 -6.51
C ASP A 258 -5.26 4.10 -6.53
N ASP A 259 -6.08 4.43 -5.54
CA ASP A 259 -6.62 5.76 -5.34
C ASP A 259 -5.76 6.54 -4.34
N LEU A 260 -6.01 7.85 -4.22
CA LEU A 260 -5.25 8.71 -3.30
C LEU A 260 -6.16 9.58 -2.45
N ILE A 261 -5.68 9.91 -1.23
CA ILE A 261 -6.38 10.80 -0.32
C ILE A 261 -5.52 12.02 0.04
N ILE A 262 -6.11 13.21 -0.11
CA ILE A 262 -5.47 14.50 0.13
C ILE A 262 -6.23 15.27 1.20
N GLY A 263 -5.54 15.63 2.28
CA GLY A 263 -6.06 16.46 3.36
C GLY A 263 -5.90 17.96 3.08
N ALA A 264 -6.99 18.71 3.27
CA ALA A 264 -7.09 20.16 3.25
C ALA A 264 -7.74 20.64 4.56
N HIS A 265 -6.97 20.59 5.64
CA HIS A 265 -7.48 20.80 7.00
C HIS A 265 -8.05 22.20 7.25
N SER A 266 -7.63 23.21 6.46
CA SER A 266 -8.11 24.58 6.59
C SER A 266 -9.38 24.86 5.77
N ALA A 267 -9.80 23.92 4.91
CA ALA A 267 -10.92 24.13 4.01
C ALA A 267 -12.26 24.31 4.73
N ASN A 268 -13.01 25.36 4.35
CA ASN A 268 -14.34 25.68 4.91
C ASN A 268 -14.41 25.77 6.45
N ASN A 269 -13.28 25.97 7.14
CA ASN A 269 -13.14 25.95 8.60
C ASN A 269 -13.50 24.61 9.28
N THR A 270 -14.02 23.62 8.56
CA THR A 270 -14.31 22.27 9.08
C THR A 270 -13.25 21.24 8.67
N GLY A 271 -12.45 21.56 7.65
CA GLY A 271 -11.57 20.66 6.93
C GLY A 271 -12.29 19.87 5.84
N LYS A 272 -11.56 19.53 4.78
CA LYS A 272 -11.97 18.59 3.72
C LYS A 272 -10.87 17.58 3.44
N SER A 273 -11.25 16.35 3.12
CA SER A 273 -10.37 15.41 2.42
C SER A 273 -10.91 15.17 1.01
N TYR A 274 -10.01 15.00 0.05
CA TYR A 274 -10.34 14.67 -1.33
C TYR A 274 -9.81 13.28 -1.62
N VAL A 275 -10.71 12.40 -2.00
CA VAL A 275 -10.37 11.08 -2.54
C VAL A 275 -10.38 11.23 -4.05
N VAL A 276 -9.25 10.95 -4.68
CA VAL A 276 -9.06 11.09 -6.12
C VAL A 276 -8.79 9.71 -6.67
N PHE A 277 -9.52 9.32 -7.71
CA PHE A 277 -9.39 8.00 -8.29
C PHE A 277 -8.15 7.90 -9.18
N GLY A 278 -7.53 6.73 -9.17
CA GLY A 278 -6.36 6.39 -9.97
C GLY A 278 -6.59 6.57 -11.48
N LYS A 279 -5.52 6.91 -12.21
CA LYS A 279 -5.57 7.02 -13.68
C LYS A 279 -4.18 6.90 -14.32
N ALA A 280 -4.14 6.25 -15.47
CA ALA A 280 -2.91 6.08 -16.27
C ALA A 280 -2.46 7.33 -17.06
N ASN A 281 -3.35 8.29 -17.35
CA ASN A 281 -2.96 9.48 -18.12
C ASN A 281 -2.31 10.55 -17.23
N THR A 282 -1.61 11.51 -17.84
CA THR A 282 -0.92 12.59 -17.11
C THR A 282 -1.66 13.93 -17.09
N ASP A 283 -2.96 13.93 -17.43
CA ASP A 283 -3.76 15.17 -17.37
C ASP A 283 -3.83 15.68 -15.92
N ALA A 284 -3.76 17.00 -15.75
CA ALA A 284 -3.90 17.61 -14.42
C ALA A 284 -5.31 17.37 -13.86
N ILE A 285 -5.41 17.31 -12.53
CA ILE A 285 -6.68 17.22 -11.80
C ILE A 285 -6.89 18.51 -11.04
N ASP A 286 -8.10 19.06 -11.09
CA ASP A 286 -8.53 20.16 -10.23
C ASP A 286 -9.44 19.60 -9.13
N LEU A 287 -9.14 19.88 -7.85
CA LEU A 287 -9.96 19.39 -6.74
C LEU A 287 -11.41 19.93 -6.76
N SER A 288 -11.69 20.99 -7.53
CA SER A 288 -13.05 21.42 -7.83
C SER A 288 -13.86 20.42 -8.64
N ASP A 289 -13.22 19.64 -9.52
CA ASP A 289 -13.88 18.58 -10.29
C ASP A 289 -14.22 17.39 -9.40
N ILE A 290 -13.32 17.07 -8.46
CA ILE A 290 -13.55 16.06 -7.41
C ILE A 290 -14.72 16.49 -6.52
N ALA A 291 -14.77 17.77 -6.12
CA ALA A 291 -15.89 18.35 -5.38
C ALA A 291 -17.21 18.33 -6.17
N ALA A 292 -17.15 18.40 -7.50
CA ALA A 292 -18.29 18.23 -8.39
C ALA A 292 -18.66 16.75 -8.66
N GLY A 293 -17.89 15.79 -8.12
CA GLY A 293 -18.13 14.35 -8.23
C GLY A 293 -17.60 13.73 -9.53
N THR A 294 -16.55 14.29 -10.13
CA THR A 294 -15.84 13.73 -11.28
C THR A 294 -14.47 13.23 -10.85
N GLY A 295 -14.14 11.97 -11.13
CA GLY A 295 -12.82 11.40 -10.83
C GLY A 295 -12.51 11.19 -9.35
N GLY A 296 -13.52 11.18 -8.48
CA GLY A 296 -13.34 10.99 -7.04
C GLY A 296 -14.49 11.54 -6.22
N PHE A 297 -14.28 11.75 -4.92
CA PHE A 297 -15.27 12.35 -4.02
C PHE A 297 -14.62 13.11 -2.85
N VAL A 298 -15.43 13.94 -2.18
CA VAL A 298 -14.99 14.75 -1.04
C VAL A 298 -15.56 14.19 0.27
N ILE A 299 -14.73 14.18 1.32
CA ILE A 299 -15.12 13.94 2.71
C ILE A 299 -15.13 15.30 3.42
N ASN A 300 -16.31 15.73 3.86
CA ASN A 300 -16.51 17.02 4.52
C ASN A 300 -16.44 16.86 6.05
N GLY A 301 -15.64 17.71 6.70
CA GLY A 301 -15.48 17.75 8.16
C GLY A 301 -16.79 17.95 8.92
N GLU A 302 -16.81 17.51 10.19
CA GLU A 302 -18.02 17.53 11.03
C GLU A 302 -18.31 18.93 11.61
N GLY A 303 -17.32 19.51 12.29
CA GLY A 303 -17.44 20.77 13.01
C GLY A 303 -16.36 21.77 12.63
N ALA A 304 -16.66 23.05 12.86
CA ALA A 304 -15.70 24.13 12.65
C ALA A 304 -14.57 24.06 13.68
N GLU A 305 -13.33 24.33 13.26
CA GLU A 305 -12.11 24.31 14.10
C GLU A 305 -11.69 22.91 14.60
N ASP A 306 -12.34 21.84 14.14
CA ASP A 306 -12.00 20.45 14.48
C ASP A 306 -10.66 19.98 13.85
N ASP A 307 -10.13 20.76 12.90
CA ASP A 307 -8.98 20.42 12.04
C ASP A 307 -9.14 19.03 11.37
N SER A 308 -10.34 18.70 10.89
CA SER A 308 -10.54 17.43 10.16
C SER A 308 -9.59 17.36 8.96
N SER A 309 -9.07 16.18 8.64
CA SER A 309 -8.09 15.98 7.57
C SER A 309 -6.69 16.53 7.87
N PHE A 310 -6.38 16.76 9.16
CA PHE A 310 -5.02 17.05 9.60
C PHE A 310 -4.07 15.87 9.33
N SER A 311 -4.60 14.65 9.38
CA SER A 311 -3.94 13.42 8.96
C SER A 311 -4.94 12.56 8.20
N VAL A 312 -4.50 11.98 7.09
CA VAL A 312 -5.28 11.04 6.26
C VAL A 312 -4.42 9.81 5.94
N SER A 313 -5.05 8.65 5.79
CA SER A 313 -4.39 7.39 5.42
C SER A 313 -5.42 6.42 4.83
N SER A 314 -4.95 5.42 4.09
CA SER A 314 -5.72 4.18 3.93
C SER A 314 -5.90 3.49 5.29
N ALA A 315 -7.00 2.76 5.44
CA ALA A 315 -7.29 1.87 6.55
C ALA A 315 -7.25 0.38 6.13
N GLY A 316 -7.04 0.11 4.83
CA GLY A 316 -7.34 -1.19 4.20
C GLY A 316 -8.85 -1.48 4.21
N ASP A 317 -9.26 -2.62 3.68
CA ASP A 317 -10.65 -3.09 3.80
C ASP A 317 -10.98 -3.54 5.23
N VAL A 318 -11.50 -2.64 6.07
CA VAL A 318 -11.80 -2.96 7.47
C VAL A 318 -13.19 -3.54 7.67
N ASN A 319 -14.05 -3.47 6.65
CA ASN A 319 -15.43 -3.95 6.70
C ASN A 319 -15.61 -5.30 5.97
N GLY A 320 -14.61 -5.75 5.21
CA GLY A 320 -14.56 -6.98 4.47
C GLY A 320 -15.32 -6.94 3.13
N ASP A 321 -15.65 -5.77 2.58
CA ASP A 321 -16.49 -5.66 1.38
C ASP A 321 -15.73 -5.75 0.05
N GLY A 322 -14.41 -5.88 0.10
CA GLY A 322 -13.57 -5.98 -1.09
C GLY A 322 -13.03 -4.64 -1.58
N LEU A 323 -13.42 -3.51 -0.98
CA LEU A 323 -12.87 -2.18 -1.26
C LEU A 323 -11.99 -1.70 -0.11
N ASP A 324 -10.93 -0.96 -0.43
CA ASP A 324 -10.15 -0.32 0.62
C ASP A 324 -10.92 0.83 1.29
N ASP A 325 -10.76 0.92 2.61
CA ASP A 325 -11.33 1.97 3.42
C ASP A 325 -10.30 3.03 3.79
N LEU A 326 -10.79 4.15 4.31
CA LEU A 326 -10.00 5.34 4.60
C LEU A 326 -10.11 5.69 6.08
N ILE A 327 -9.06 6.31 6.63
CA ILE A 327 -9.09 6.92 7.96
C ILE A 327 -8.72 8.39 7.93
N VAL A 328 -9.54 9.22 8.59
CA VAL A 328 -9.37 10.67 8.69
C VAL A 328 -9.29 11.10 10.15
N GLY A 329 -8.25 11.85 10.49
CA GLY A 329 -8.04 12.44 11.82
C GLY A 329 -8.58 13.86 11.93
N ALA A 330 -9.27 14.14 13.03
CA ALA A 330 -9.72 15.47 13.46
C ALA A 330 -9.27 15.72 14.90
N PRO A 331 -8.01 16.16 15.13
CA PRO A 331 -7.39 16.16 16.45
C PRO A 331 -8.03 17.14 17.43
N LYS A 332 -8.78 18.14 16.96
CA LYS A 332 -9.48 19.12 17.79
C LYS A 332 -10.98 18.86 17.91
N ALA A 333 -11.50 17.82 17.27
CA ALA A 333 -12.92 17.50 17.38
C ALA A 333 -13.33 17.22 18.84
N ASP A 334 -14.59 17.56 19.15
CA ASP A 334 -15.20 17.41 20.47
C ASP A 334 -16.10 16.16 20.54
N PRO A 335 -15.59 14.97 20.92
CA PRO A 335 -16.43 13.82 21.21
C PRO A 335 -17.19 13.97 22.53
N THR A 336 -18.12 13.05 22.79
CA THR A 336 -18.87 13.01 24.06
C THR A 336 -17.92 12.82 25.24
N GLY A 337 -17.73 13.89 26.02
CA GLY A 337 -16.96 13.84 27.28
C GLY A 337 -15.60 14.54 27.27
N GLY A 338 -15.23 15.28 26.22
CA GLY A 338 -14.01 16.10 26.24
C GLY A 338 -13.96 17.16 25.14
N THR A 339 -13.42 18.32 25.47
CA THR A 339 -13.08 19.39 24.51
C THR A 339 -11.70 19.14 23.92
N ASN A 340 -11.54 19.28 22.61
CA ASN A 340 -10.34 18.97 21.83
C ASN A 340 -9.77 17.58 22.16
N ALA A 341 -10.65 16.61 22.41
CA ALA A 341 -10.21 15.24 22.68
C ALA A 341 -9.89 14.46 21.40
N GLY A 342 -10.32 15.00 20.24
CA GLY A 342 -10.08 14.45 18.92
C GLY A 342 -11.07 13.37 18.53
N LYS A 343 -11.23 13.17 17.23
CA LYS A 343 -11.95 12.05 16.62
C LYS A 343 -11.13 11.46 15.48
N SER A 344 -11.29 10.17 15.27
CA SER A 344 -10.83 9.45 14.09
C SER A 344 -12.04 8.82 13.43
N TYR A 345 -12.17 9.00 12.12
CA TYR A 345 -13.29 8.50 11.33
C TYR A 345 -12.76 7.47 10.37
N VAL A 346 -13.42 6.32 10.30
CA VAL A 346 -13.26 5.37 9.21
C VAL A 346 -14.34 5.68 8.18
N ILE A 347 -13.95 5.78 6.91
CA ILE A 347 -14.82 6.05 5.77
C ILE A 347 -14.70 4.86 4.84
N PHE A 348 -15.82 4.21 4.55
CA PHE A 348 -15.77 3.03 3.69
C PHE A 348 -15.59 3.37 2.21
N GLY A 349 -14.87 2.49 1.52
CA GLY A 349 -14.70 2.51 0.07
C GLY A 349 -16.05 2.53 -0.66
N LYS A 350 -16.08 3.14 -1.85
CA LYS A 350 -17.27 3.17 -2.72
C LYS A 350 -16.95 3.62 -4.15
N THR A 351 -17.67 3.04 -5.10
CA THR A 351 -17.73 3.51 -6.51
C THR A 351 -18.46 4.83 -6.72
N SER A 352 -19.38 5.20 -5.82
CA SER A 352 -20.19 6.40 -5.98
C SER A 352 -19.35 7.65 -5.70
N THR A 353 -19.30 8.62 -6.61
CA THR A 353 -18.57 9.89 -6.43
C THR A 353 -19.28 10.92 -5.53
N LYS A 354 -20.41 10.55 -4.92
CA LYS A 354 -21.10 11.42 -3.95
C LYS A 354 -20.22 11.71 -2.75
N SER A 355 -20.26 12.96 -2.28
CA SER A 355 -19.55 13.39 -1.10
C SER A 355 -20.01 12.65 0.15
N VAL A 356 -19.07 12.46 1.08
CA VAL A 356 -19.28 11.95 2.43
C VAL A 356 -19.29 13.13 3.40
N TYR A 357 -20.11 13.06 4.43
CA TYR A 357 -20.14 14.05 5.52
C TYR A 357 -19.85 13.34 6.84
N LEU A 358 -18.82 13.77 7.56
CA LEU A 358 -18.46 13.19 8.86
C LEU A 358 -19.57 13.37 9.92
N THR A 359 -20.48 14.34 9.70
CA THR A 359 -21.70 14.49 10.49
C THR A 359 -22.65 13.30 10.38
N ASP A 360 -22.67 12.62 9.24
CA ASP A 360 -23.55 11.47 9.01
C ASP A 360 -22.94 10.22 9.62
N ILE A 361 -21.62 10.02 9.44
CA ILE A 361 -20.86 8.95 10.11
C ILE A 361 -21.02 9.04 11.63
N SER A 362 -20.93 10.25 12.21
CA SER A 362 -21.12 10.46 13.65
C SER A 362 -22.51 10.08 14.17
N LYS A 363 -23.53 10.06 13.30
CA LYS A 363 -24.89 9.61 13.62
C LYS A 363 -25.11 8.12 13.30
N GLY A 364 -24.14 7.45 12.69
CA GLY A 364 -24.31 6.12 12.11
C GLY A 364 -25.16 6.11 10.83
N GLU A 365 -25.28 7.26 10.16
CA GLU A 365 -26.00 7.41 8.89
C GLU A 365 -25.00 7.31 7.72
N GLY A 366 -25.44 6.78 6.57
CA GLY A 366 -24.64 6.77 5.34
C GLY A 366 -23.58 5.67 5.24
N VAL A 367 -23.50 4.76 6.21
CA VAL A 367 -22.63 3.59 6.15
C VAL A 367 -23.38 2.46 5.42
N ALA A 368 -23.02 2.21 4.17
CA ALA A 368 -23.43 0.97 3.50
C ALA A 368 -22.53 -0.14 4.05
N ILE A 369 -23.12 -1.11 4.75
CA ILE A 369 -22.41 -2.32 5.19
C ILE A 369 -23.08 -3.50 4.53
N HIS A 370 -22.27 -4.36 3.92
CA HIS A 370 -22.67 -5.76 3.76
C HIS A 370 -22.53 -6.44 5.13
N VAL A 371 -23.50 -7.28 5.50
CA VAL A 371 -23.39 -8.05 6.76
C VAL A 371 -22.69 -9.35 6.42
N ILE A 372 -21.74 -9.79 7.25
CA ILE A 372 -21.08 -11.10 7.09
C ILE A 372 -22.15 -12.20 6.98
N ASP A 373 -22.19 -12.89 5.84
CA ASP A 373 -23.15 -13.98 5.58
C ASP A 373 -22.68 -15.28 6.23
N PHE A 374 -21.38 -15.55 6.14
CA PHE A 374 -20.75 -16.76 6.67
C PHE A 374 -19.61 -16.39 7.61
N GLN A 375 -19.86 -16.50 8.91
CA GLN A 375 -18.87 -16.30 9.96
C GLN A 375 -18.48 -17.65 10.57
N GLY A 376 -17.19 -18.00 10.52
CA GLY A 376 -16.63 -19.14 11.25
C GLY A 376 -16.44 -18.86 12.74
N ASP A 377 -16.01 -19.87 13.52
CA ASP A 377 -15.91 -19.76 14.99
C ASP A 377 -14.72 -18.89 15.43
N ALA A 378 -15.01 -17.65 15.84
CA ALA A 378 -14.02 -16.66 16.25
C ALA A 378 -13.07 -17.04 17.42
N ASN A 379 -13.24 -18.18 18.10
CA ASN A 379 -12.53 -18.48 19.35
C ASN A 379 -12.00 -19.91 19.51
N ALA A 380 -12.02 -20.75 18.49
CA ALA A 380 -11.39 -22.06 18.54
C ALA A 380 -10.84 -22.41 17.16
N ASP A 381 -9.56 -22.79 17.10
CA ASP A 381 -8.87 -23.42 15.97
C ASP A 381 -9.66 -24.66 15.48
N LYS A 382 -10.72 -24.42 14.73
CA LYS A 382 -11.70 -25.40 14.28
C LYS A 382 -11.89 -25.19 12.80
N ASN A 383 -11.61 -26.24 12.07
CA ASN A 383 -11.88 -26.33 10.65
C ASN A 383 -13.38 -26.25 10.37
N ASP A 384 -13.82 -25.14 9.78
CA ASP A 384 -15.16 -24.87 9.33
C ASP A 384 -15.34 -25.26 7.85
N THR A 385 -16.59 -25.50 7.46
CA THR A 385 -16.96 -25.70 6.06
C THR A 385 -18.12 -24.79 5.74
N LEU A 386 -17.83 -23.70 5.04
CA LEU A 386 -18.76 -22.65 4.68
C LEU A 386 -19.13 -22.83 3.20
N THR A 387 -20.42 -22.83 2.89
CA THR A 387 -20.90 -23.06 1.52
C THR A 387 -21.99 -22.06 1.21
N GLY A 388 -21.67 -21.14 0.30
CA GLY A 388 -22.55 -20.09 -0.21
C GLY A 388 -23.53 -20.56 -1.26
N THR A 389 -24.18 -19.58 -1.87
CA THR A 389 -25.19 -19.79 -2.89
C THR A 389 -24.77 -19.13 -4.20
N SER A 390 -25.70 -18.52 -4.92
CA SER A 390 -25.38 -17.73 -6.11
C SER A 390 -25.72 -16.26 -5.87
N ALA A 391 -25.80 -15.85 -4.60
CA ALA A 391 -25.99 -14.46 -4.22
C ALA A 391 -24.61 -13.79 -4.17
N ASP A 392 -24.53 -12.56 -3.70
CA ASP A 392 -23.23 -11.98 -3.38
C ASP A 392 -23.06 -12.17 -1.87
N GLU A 393 -22.03 -12.90 -1.44
CA GLU A 393 -21.84 -13.27 -0.03
C GLU A 393 -20.45 -12.92 0.53
N LEU A 394 -20.42 -12.48 1.78
CA LEU A 394 -19.19 -12.24 2.55
C LEU A 394 -18.89 -13.41 3.49
N PHE A 395 -17.75 -14.06 3.27
CA PHE A 395 -17.20 -15.12 4.10
C PHE A 395 -16.06 -14.59 4.98
N VAL A 396 -16.12 -14.90 6.27
CA VAL A 396 -15.06 -14.64 7.26
C VAL A 396 -14.89 -15.91 8.10
N ALA A 397 -13.92 -16.77 7.78
CA ALA A 397 -13.81 -18.08 8.41
C ALA A 397 -13.04 -18.04 9.74
N GLY A 398 -11.87 -17.40 9.77
CA GLY A 398 -11.20 -17.02 11.02
C GLY A 398 -9.96 -17.85 11.34
N LEU A 399 -10.03 -18.81 12.27
CA LEU A 399 -8.88 -19.64 12.65
C LEU A 399 -9.18 -21.11 12.38
N GLY A 400 -8.18 -21.84 11.87
CA GLY A 400 -8.28 -23.27 11.56
C GLY A 400 -8.22 -23.50 10.07
N ASN A 401 -8.10 -24.76 9.65
CA ASN A 401 -7.99 -25.10 8.23
C ASN A 401 -9.39 -25.26 7.63
N ASP A 402 -9.92 -24.19 7.06
CA ASP A 402 -11.29 -24.00 6.64
C ASP A 402 -11.52 -24.38 5.18
N VAL A 403 -12.78 -24.65 4.83
CA VAL A 403 -13.20 -24.87 3.44
C VAL A 403 -14.33 -23.91 3.10
N LEU A 404 -14.07 -22.97 2.19
CA LEU A 404 -15.01 -21.96 1.74
C LEU A 404 -15.42 -22.27 0.30
N ARG A 405 -16.71 -22.40 0.02
CA ARG A 405 -17.23 -22.62 -1.35
C ARG A 405 -18.24 -21.56 -1.73
N GLY A 406 -17.98 -20.79 -2.79
CA GLY A 406 -18.86 -19.72 -3.27
C GLY A 406 -20.20 -20.21 -3.80
N ASN A 407 -20.16 -21.04 -4.85
CA ASN A 407 -21.30 -21.46 -5.69
C ASN A 407 -21.86 -20.37 -6.65
N GLY A 408 -21.21 -19.21 -6.75
CA GLY A 408 -21.48 -18.16 -7.73
C GLY A 408 -21.72 -16.80 -7.07
N GLY A 409 -21.87 -15.76 -7.88
CA GLY A 409 -22.04 -14.38 -7.45
C GLY A 409 -20.76 -13.68 -6.99
N THR A 410 -20.93 -12.47 -6.49
CA THR A 410 -19.84 -11.52 -6.18
C THR A 410 -19.37 -11.74 -4.75
N ASP A 411 -18.72 -12.87 -4.53
CA ASP A 411 -18.32 -13.32 -3.19
C ASP A 411 -16.98 -12.72 -2.75
N VAL A 412 -16.88 -12.37 -1.47
CA VAL A 412 -15.61 -12.05 -0.79
C VAL A 412 -15.28 -13.17 0.18
N PHE A 413 -14.10 -13.78 -0.01
CA PHE A 413 -13.56 -14.81 0.86
C PHE A 413 -12.43 -14.24 1.70
N ASN A 414 -12.62 -14.15 3.01
CA ASN A 414 -11.56 -13.91 3.99
C ASN A 414 -11.40 -15.21 4.81
N ALA A 415 -10.45 -16.06 4.43
CA ALA A 415 -10.32 -17.39 5.04
C ALA A 415 -9.67 -17.31 6.43
N GLY A 416 -8.60 -16.54 6.60
CA GLY A 416 -8.09 -16.17 7.93
C GLY A 416 -6.75 -16.84 8.19
N ALA A 417 -6.57 -17.56 9.29
CA ALA A 417 -5.31 -18.26 9.56
C ALA A 417 -5.52 -19.76 9.65
N GLY A 418 -4.72 -20.53 8.92
CA GLY A 418 -4.86 -21.96 8.73
C GLY A 418 -4.40 -22.35 7.32
N ASP A 419 -4.39 -23.65 7.02
CA ASP A 419 -4.25 -24.09 5.62
C ASP A 419 -5.65 -24.25 5.01
N ASP A 420 -6.15 -23.19 4.36
CA ASP A 420 -7.53 -23.07 3.90
C ASP A 420 -7.72 -23.54 2.45
N ILE A 421 -8.96 -23.91 2.11
CA ILE A 421 -9.36 -24.27 0.74
C ILE A 421 -10.54 -23.40 0.31
N ILE A 422 -10.29 -22.51 -0.65
CA ILE A 422 -11.29 -21.63 -1.25
C ILE A 422 -11.69 -22.22 -2.60
N ILE A 423 -12.98 -22.48 -2.79
CA ILE A 423 -13.53 -23.18 -3.95
C ILE A 423 -14.43 -22.23 -4.72
N ILE A 424 -14.00 -21.87 -5.93
CA ILE A 424 -14.70 -20.95 -6.83
C ILE A 424 -15.15 -21.66 -8.10
N ASN A 425 -16.32 -21.27 -8.62
CA ASN A 425 -16.83 -21.79 -9.90
C ASN A 425 -16.67 -20.76 -11.03
N ASN A 426 -17.21 -21.08 -12.21
CA ASN A 426 -17.16 -20.20 -13.39
C ASN A 426 -17.76 -18.80 -13.14
N ASP A 427 -18.82 -18.71 -12.35
CA ASP A 427 -19.50 -17.45 -12.09
C ASP A 427 -18.68 -16.58 -11.13
N ASN A 428 -18.18 -17.16 -10.03
CA ASN A 428 -17.25 -16.47 -9.13
C ASN A 428 -16.00 -15.97 -9.88
N LEU A 429 -15.41 -16.83 -10.73
CA LEU A 429 -14.25 -16.45 -11.55
C LEU A 429 -14.56 -15.28 -12.48
N ALA A 430 -15.74 -15.27 -13.12
CA ALA A 430 -16.17 -14.16 -13.97
C ALA A 430 -16.38 -12.86 -13.19
N LYS A 431 -16.67 -12.93 -11.89
CA LYS A 431 -16.78 -11.76 -10.99
C LYS A 431 -15.43 -11.28 -10.48
N LEU A 432 -14.48 -12.16 -10.25
CA LEU A 432 -13.09 -11.80 -9.93
C LEU A 432 -12.44 -11.04 -11.09
N SER A 433 -12.67 -11.46 -12.32
CA SER A 433 -12.18 -10.76 -13.54
C SER A 433 -12.99 -9.51 -13.91
N ASN A 434 -13.81 -8.97 -13.01
CA ASN A 434 -14.63 -7.78 -13.27
C ASN A 434 -14.63 -6.85 -12.04
N ASN A 435 -14.67 -5.55 -12.32
CA ASN A 435 -14.61 -4.45 -11.35
C ASN A 435 -16.03 -3.94 -11.03
N THR A 436 -17.00 -4.84 -11.02
CA THR A 436 -18.41 -4.51 -10.78
C THR A 436 -18.83 -4.97 -9.39
N LEU A 437 -19.27 -4.03 -8.56
CA LEU A 437 -19.85 -4.39 -7.27
C LEU A 437 -21.19 -5.13 -7.40
N GLY A 438 -21.33 -6.20 -6.62
CA GLY A 438 -22.57 -6.91 -6.37
C GLY A 438 -22.99 -6.70 -4.91
N SER A 439 -24.16 -6.11 -4.67
CA SER A 439 -24.69 -5.91 -3.30
C SER A 439 -23.71 -5.23 -2.31
N HIS A 440 -22.88 -4.29 -2.78
CA HIS A 440 -21.79 -3.63 -2.03
C HIS A 440 -20.52 -4.45 -1.84
N LEU A 441 -20.43 -5.65 -2.41
CA LEU A 441 -19.22 -6.46 -2.43
C LEU A 441 -18.48 -6.32 -3.77
N LEU A 442 -17.16 -6.31 -3.71
CA LEU A 442 -16.28 -6.54 -4.84
C LEU A 442 -15.62 -7.90 -4.68
N ALA A 443 -15.80 -8.82 -5.63
CA ALA A 443 -15.41 -10.23 -5.42
C ALA A 443 -13.93 -10.36 -5.05
N ARG A 444 -13.55 -11.02 -3.97
CA ARG A 444 -12.14 -11.14 -3.54
C ARG A 444 -11.86 -12.51 -2.98
N VAL A 445 -10.62 -12.96 -3.13
CA VAL A 445 -10.09 -14.17 -2.50
C VAL A 445 -8.88 -13.78 -1.64
N ASP A 446 -8.97 -14.02 -0.34
CA ASP A 446 -7.90 -13.83 0.62
C ASP A 446 -7.77 -15.13 1.46
N GLY A 447 -6.66 -15.84 1.29
CA GLY A 447 -6.35 -17.03 2.09
C GLY A 447 -5.85 -16.68 3.50
N GLY A 448 -5.12 -15.58 3.63
CA GLY A 448 -4.53 -15.09 4.87
C GLY A 448 -3.28 -15.87 5.29
N GLY A 449 -3.26 -16.35 6.53
CA GLY A 449 -2.06 -16.91 7.15
C GLY A 449 -1.99 -18.42 7.11
N GLY A 450 -1.18 -18.99 6.22
CA GLY A 450 -0.88 -20.42 6.26
C GLY A 450 -0.37 -20.94 4.93
N THR A 451 -0.88 -22.08 4.48
CA THR A 451 -0.68 -22.59 3.11
C THR A 451 -2.03 -22.83 2.47
N ASP A 452 -2.48 -21.85 1.70
CA ASP A 452 -3.85 -21.74 1.25
C ASP A 452 -4.01 -22.21 -0.20
N THR A 453 -5.19 -22.77 -0.50
CA THR A 453 -5.51 -23.38 -1.79
C THR A 453 -6.69 -22.71 -2.46
N LEU A 454 -6.46 -22.11 -3.65
CA LEU A 454 -7.54 -21.71 -4.54
C LEU A 454 -7.88 -22.84 -5.52
N LYS A 455 -9.08 -23.41 -5.38
CA LYS A 455 -9.59 -24.52 -6.17
C LYS A 455 -10.64 -24.08 -7.19
N LEU A 456 -10.46 -24.50 -8.45
CA LEU A 456 -11.46 -24.32 -9.49
C LEU A 456 -12.47 -25.48 -9.51
N GLU A 457 -13.75 -25.17 -9.27
CA GLU A 457 -14.87 -26.12 -9.33
C GLU A 457 -15.69 -25.90 -10.61
N GLY A 458 -15.45 -26.75 -11.61
CA GLY A 458 -16.10 -26.64 -12.92
C GLY A 458 -15.25 -27.30 -13.97
N GLY A 459 -15.43 -26.96 -15.24
CA GLY A 459 -14.51 -27.44 -16.26
C GLY A 459 -14.41 -26.56 -17.49
N ASN A 460 -13.23 -26.55 -18.08
CA ASN A 460 -12.84 -25.59 -19.12
C ASN A 460 -12.84 -24.14 -18.59
N LEU A 461 -12.45 -23.97 -17.34
CA LEU A 461 -12.27 -22.67 -16.71
C LEU A 461 -10.89 -22.12 -17.07
N ASN A 462 -10.80 -20.80 -17.23
CA ASN A 462 -9.57 -20.10 -17.53
C ASN A 462 -9.31 -19.04 -16.44
N LEU A 463 -8.47 -19.39 -15.46
CA LEU A 463 -7.97 -18.45 -14.47
C LEU A 463 -6.83 -17.66 -15.12
N ASP A 464 -7.15 -16.53 -15.72
CA ASP A 464 -6.17 -15.63 -16.32
C ASP A 464 -5.90 -14.47 -15.36
N LEU A 465 -4.83 -14.60 -14.58
CA LEU A 465 -4.44 -13.62 -13.57
C LEU A 465 -4.13 -12.26 -14.18
N SER A 466 -3.66 -12.22 -15.43
CA SER A 466 -3.43 -10.94 -16.14
C SER A 466 -4.70 -10.13 -16.44
N ASN A 467 -5.89 -10.69 -16.21
CA ASN A 467 -7.18 -9.96 -16.32
C ASN A 467 -7.85 -9.75 -14.95
N ILE A 468 -7.19 -10.13 -13.86
CA ILE A 468 -7.66 -9.92 -12.50
C ILE A 468 -6.71 -8.91 -11.89
N ASN A 469 -7.22 -7.80 -11.37
CA ASN A 469 -6.35 -6.80 -10.75
C ASN A 469 -5.57 -7.45 -9.60
N ASN A 470 -4.33 -7.01 -9.40
CA ASN A 470 -3.53 -7.38 -8.24
C ASN A 470 -4.29 -7.06 -6.94
N GLY A 471 -4.09 -7.88 -5.90
CA GLY A 471 -4.81 -7.79 -4.62
C GLY A 471 -6.24 -8.37 -4.60
N ARG A 472 -6.86 -8.68 -5.76
CA ARG A 472 -8.17 -9.37 -5.79
C ARG A 472 -8.08 -10.85 -5.43
N ILE A 473 -6.89 -11.43 -5.60
CA ILE A 473 -6.52 -12.75 -5.12
C ILE A 473 -5.19 -12.58 -4.40
N GLN A 474 -5.17 -12.86 -3.11
CA GLN A 474 -3.98 -12.71 -2.27
C GLN A 474 -3.87 -13.85 -1.27
N ASP A 475 -2.65 -14.04 -0.75
CA ASP A 475 -2.32 -15.04 0.24
C ASP A 475 -2.77 -16.45 -0.18
N ILE A 476 -2.35 -16.88 -1.37
CA ILE A 476 -2.58 -18.23 -1.88
C ILE A 476 -1.25 -18.85 -2.31
N GLU A 477 -0.95 -20.06 -1.82
CA GLU A 477 0.27 -20.78 -2.19
C GLU A 477 0.02 -21.93 -3.17
N ILE A 478 -1.24 -22.38 -3.30
CA ILE A 478 -1.62 -23.51 -4.13
C ILE A 478 -2.80 -23.17 -5.04
N ILE A 479 -2.63 -23.36 -6.34
CA ILE A 479 -3.74 -23.37 -7.31
C ILE A 479 -4.10 -24.81 -7.66
N ASP A 480 -5.34 -25.19 -7.40
CA ASP A 480 -5.89 -26.52 -7.68
C ASP A 480 -6.84 -26.49 -8.90
N LEU A 481 -6.31 -26.96 -10.04
CA LEU A 481 -7.01 -27.07 -11.31
C LEU A 481 -7.79 -28.40 -11.46
N THR A 482 -7.79 -29.28 -10.44
CA THR A 482 -8.39 -30.64 -10.51
C THR A 482 -9.90 -30.71 -10.69
N GLY A 483 -10.57 -29.58 -10.95
CA GLY A 483 -11.93 -29.54 -11.47
C GLY A 483 -12.13 -30.45 -12.69
N SER A 484 -13.38 -30.65 -13.07
CA SER A 484 -13.70 -31.39 -14.30
C SER A 484 -13.14 -30.70 -15.56
N GLY A 485 -13.16 -31.37 -16.71
CA GLY A 485 -12.74 -30.75 -17.98
C GLY A 485 -11.24 -30.40 -18.03
N ASN A 486 -10.87 -29.43 -18.86
CA ASN A 486 -9.50 -28.98 -19.05
C ASN A 486 -9.38 -27.51 -18.65
N ASN A 487 -8.92 -27.24 -17.44
CA ASN A 487 -8.77 -25.88 -16.91
C ASN A 487 -7.42 -25.29 -17.30
N THR A 488 -7.32 -23.97 -17.30
CA THR A 488 -6.08 -23.26 -17.64
C THR A 488 -5.80 -22.19 -16.59
N LEU A 489 -4.55 -22.11 -16.17
CA LEU A 489 -4.01 -20.99 -15.41
C LEU A 489 -3.09 -20.19 -16.33
N LYS A 490 -3.25 -18.87 -16.38
CA LYS A 490 -2.34 -17.95 -17.03
C LYS A 490 -1.81 -16.94 -16.02
N LEU A 491 -0.50 -16.79 -15.98
CA LEU A 491 0.19 -15.88 -15.05
C LEU A 491 1.51 -15.35 -15.60
N ASN A 492 1.95 -14.21 -15.07
CA ASN A 492 3.27 -13.62 -15.28
C ASN A 492 4.09 -13.62 -13.95
N LEU A 493 5.25 -12.95 -13.95
CA LEU A 493 6.11 -12.87 -12.76
C LEU A 493 5.48 -12.05 -11.63
N ASN A 494 4.90 -10.89 -11.95
CA ASN A 494 4.29 -10.00 -10.98
C ASN A 494 3.12 -10.73 -10.30
N ASP A 495 2.26 -11.39 -11.09
CA ASP A 495 1.15 -12.20 -10.55
C ASP A 495 1.62 -13.24 -9.52
N LEU A 496 2.84 -13.78 -9.63
CA LEU A 496 3.39 -14.75 -8.67
C LEU A 496 3.95 -14.07 -7.42
N LEU A 497 4.63 -12.93 -7.58
CA LEU A 497 5.19 -12.18 -6.47
C LEU A 497 4.09 -11.58 -5.58
N ASP A 498 2.97 -11.20 -6.19
CA ASP A 498 1.85 -10.57 -5.49
C ASP A 498 0.85 -11.59 -4.91
N PHE A 499 1.00 -12.87 -5.25
CA PHE A 499 0.02 -13.91 -4.91
C PHE A 499 0.06 -14.33 -3.43
N SER A 500 1.20 -14.15 -2.75
CA SER A 500 1.40 -14.54 -1.35
C SER A 500 2.33 -13.57 -0.65
N SER A 501 1.88 -13.05 0.50
CA SER A 501 2.69 -12.20 1.37
C SER A 501 3.80 -12.95 2.13
N SER A 502 3.77 -14.30 2.11
CA SER A 502 4.66 -15.13 2.95
C SER A 502 5.74 -15.87 2.17
N THR A 503 5.54 -16.07 0.85
CA THR A 503 6.46 -16.84 0.02
C THR A 503 6.36 -16.48 -1.45
N ASN A 504 7.51 -16.38 -2.11
CA ASN A 504 7.60 -16.25 -3.57
C ASN A 504 7.49 -17.62 -4.27
N VAL A 505 6.68 -18.55 -3.75
CA VAL A 505 6.57 -19.92 -4.27
C VAL A 505 5.12 -20.30 -4.49
N LEU A 506 4.73 -20.43 -5.76
CA LEU A 506 3.40 -20.86 -6.15
C LEU A 506 3.41 -22.31 -6.62
N LYS A 507 2.51 -23.14 -6.09
CA LYS A 507 2.35 -24.54 -6.49
C LYS A 507 1.07 -24.71 -7.31
N VAL A 508 1.15 -25.44 -8.41
CA VAL A 508 -0.01 -25.72 -9.25
C VAL A 508 -0.19 -27.21 -9.41
N ILE A 509 -1.39 -27.68 -9.04
CA ILE A 509 -1.82 -29.06 -9.16
C ILE A 509 -3.00 -29.14 -10.12
N GLY A 510 -3.15 -30.27 -10.81
CA GLY A 510 -4.27 -30.47 -11.72
C GLY A 510 -4.35 -31.89 -12.22
N ASN A 511 -5.15 -32.10 -13.26
CA ASN A 511 -5.35 -33.40 -13.89
C ASN A 511 -4.99 -33.36 -15.39
N SER A 512 -5.05 -34.53 -16.03
CA SER A 512 -4.68 -34.67 -17.43
C SER A 512 -5.56 -33.83 -18.35
N GLY A 513 -4.97 -32.83 -18.99
CA GLY A 513 -5.65 -31.93 -19.93
C GLY A 513 -5.64 -30.48 -19.48
N ASP A 514 -5.38 -30.24 -18.20
CA ASP A 514 -5.13 -28.92 -17.63
C ASP A 514 -3.80 -28.34 -18.15
N LYS A 515 -3.74 -27.01 -18.25
CA LYS A 515 -2.61 -26.29 -18.86
C LYS A 515 -2.20 -25.07 -18.04
N ILE A 516 -0.91 -24.74 -18.11
CA ILE A 516 -0.36 -23.50 -17.55
C ILE A 516 0.23 -22.67 -18.69
N ASP A 517 -0.23 -21.44 -18.84
CA ASP A 517 0.30 -20.44 -19.76
C ASP A 517 1.18 -19.47 -18.95
N ILE A 518 2.47 -19.46 -19.22
CA ILE A 518 3.45 -18.56 -18.58
C ILE A 518 4.12 -17.72 -19.66
N GLU A 519 4.38 -16.45 -19.37
CA GLU A 519 5.12 -15.61 -20.32
C GLU A 519 6.51 -16.19 -20.63
N LEU A 520 6.83 -16.31 -21.92
CA LEU A 520 8.11 -16.81 -22.45
C LEU A 520 9.06 -15.70 -22.97
N ASN A 521 8.87 -14.45 -22.51
CA ASN A 521 9.65 -13.26 -22.90
C ASN A 521 10.91 -13.08 -22.00
N ASP A 522 11.56 -11.91 -22.00
CA ASP A 522 12.82 -11.67 -21.27
C ASP A 522 12.68 -11.78 -19.73
N ASN A 523 11.44 -11.86 -19.20
CA ASN A 523 11.09 -12.12 -17.81
C ASN A 523 10.53 -13.54 -17.60
N ALA A 524 10.80 -14.48 -18.51
CA ALA A 524 10.19 -15.79 -18.48
C ALA A 524 10.66 -16.68 -17.33
N PHE A 525 9.71 -17.47 -16.84
CA PHE A 525 9.99 -18.63 -16.02
C PHE A 525 10.71 -19.70 -16.83
N VAL A 526 11.89 -20.12 -16.37
CA VAL A 526 12.70 -21.16 -17.02
C VAL A 526 12.66 -22.43 -16.19
N GLN A 527 12.36 -23.55 -16.82
CA GLN A 527 12.34 -24.85 -16.16
C GLN A 527 13.73 -25.26 -15.67
N ASN A 528 13.81 -25.60 -14.39
CA ASN A 528 14.99 -26.18 -13.77
C ASN A 528 15.16 -27.65 -14.13
N SER A 529 16.41 -28.09 -14.16
CA SER A 529 16.75 -29.51 -14.37
C SER A 529 16.36 -30.42 -13.19
N ALA A 530 16.09 -29.83 -12.02
CA ALA A 530 15.66 -30.53 -10.82
C ALA A 530 14.13 -30.60 -10.74
N SER A 531 13.62 -31.74 -10.28
CA SER A 531 12.21 -31.92 -9.89
C SER A 531 12.11 -32.08 -8.38
N LYS A 532 10.97 -31.71 -7.80
CA LYS A 532 10.69 -31.89 -6.38
C LYS A 532 9.47 -32.78 -6.18
N THR A 533 9.46 -33.58 -5.13
CA THR A 533 8.29 -34.39 -4.74
C THR A 533 7.81 -33.90 -3.40
N GLU A 534 6.54 -33.52 -3.33
CA GLU A 534 5.90 -33.08 -2.09
C GLU A 534 4.46 -33.62 -2.05
N ASN A 535 4.05 -34.13 -0.90
CA ASN A 535 2.70 -34.71 -0.69
C ASN A 535 2.28 -35.76 -1.73
N GLY A 536 3.23 -36.44 -2.36
CA GLY A 536 2.99 -37.46 -3.38
C GLY A 536 2.85 -36.93 -4.81
N ILE A 537 2.97 -35.62 -5.01
CA ILE A 537 2.97 -34.96 -6.32
C ILE A 537 4.41 -34.69 -6.73
N ASN A 538 4.73 -34.95 -8.00
CA ASN A 538 6.02 -34.61 -8.58
C ASN A 538 5.87 -33.31 -9.36
N TYR A 539 6.73 -32.33 -9.07
CA TYR A 539 6.71 -31.01 -9.67
C TYR A 539 7.92 -30.81 -10.60
N HIS A 540 7.66 -30.19 -11.74
CA HIS A 540 8.65 -29.40 -12.46
C HIS A 540 8.80 -28.04 -11.77
N ILE A 541 10.04 -27.62 -11.53
CA ILE A 541 10.33 -26.33 -10.89
C ILE A 541 10.72 -25.35 -11.98
N TYR A 542 10.13 -24.17 -11.98
CA TYR A 542 10.49 -23.06 -12.85
C TYR A 542 10.97 -21.90 -12.00
N SER A 543 12.05 -21.24 -12.39
CA SER A 543 12.61 -20.09 -11.69
C SER A 543 12.73 -18.88 -12.61
N ASN A 544 12.72 -17.69 -12.03
CA ASN A 544 12.92 -16.44 -12.76
C ASN A 544 14.35 -15.91 -12.62
N ALA A 545 14.95 -15.44 -13.71
CA ALA A 545 16.31 -14.89 -13.67
C ALA A 545 16.39 -13.53 -12.97
N ASN A 546 15.29 -12.76 -13.00
CA ASN A 546 15.20 -11.41 -12.45
C ASN A 546 14.69 -11.41 -11.01
N ALA A 547 14.02 -12.48 -10.57
CA ALA A 547 13.59 -12.67 -9.19
C ALA A 547 14.07 -14.03 -8.66
N SER A 548 15.25 -14.03 -8.02
CA SER A 548 15.92 -15.29 -7.62
C SER A 548 15.20 -16.11 -6.55
N THR A 549 14.25 -15.50 -5.85
CA THR A 549 13.39 -16.14 -4.84
C THR A 549 12.09 -16.70 -5.43
N ALA A 550 11.71 -16.28 -6.64
CA ALA A 550 10.48 -16.68 -7.30
C ALA A 550 10.58 -18.10 -7.90
N GLU A 551 9.76 -19.02 -7.41
CA GLU A 551 9.64 -20.38 -7.95
C GLU A 551 8.18 -20.76 -8.25
N LEU A 552 7.95 -21.27 -9.46
CA LEU A 552 6.67 -21.86 -9.86
C LEU A 552 6.82 -23.39 -9.93
N TRP A 553 6.04 -24.11 -9.13
CA TRP A 553 6.09 -25.57 -9.04
C TRP A 553 4.87 -26.17 -9.73
N ILE A 554 5.08 -26.80 -10.87
CA ILE A 554 4.00 -27.31 -11.73
C ILE A 554 3.97 -28.82 -11.67
N ASP A 555 2.83 -29.41 -11.31
CA ASP A 555 2.63 -30.87 -11.37
C ASP A 555 3.03 -31.40 -12.76
N GLN A 556 3.86 -32.45 -12.79
CA GLN A 556 4.39 -33.06 -14.02
C GLN A 556 3.31 -33.65 -14.95
N THR A 557 2.07 -33.74 -14.50
CA THR A 557 0.93 -34.14 -15.32
C THR A 557 0.36 -33.01 -16.17
N LEU A 558 0.75 -31.76 -15.90
CA LEU A 558 0.26 -30.55 -16.58
C LEU A 558 1.12 -30.20 -17.80
N GLU A 559 0.48 -29.62 -18.81
CA GLU A 559 1.16 -29.07 -19.98
C GLU A 559 1.44 -27.57 -19.78
N VAL A 560 2.71 -27.18 -19.89
CA VAL A 560 3.09 -25.76 -19.98
C VAL A 560 3.09 -25.37 -21.46
N ILE A 561 2.29 -24.35 -21.82
CA ILE A 561 2.04 -23.96 -23.22
C ILE A 561 2.75 -22.68 -23.64
#